data_AF-A0A0B6YD63-F1
#
_entry.id   AF-A0A0B6YD63-F1
#
_cell.length_a   1.000
_cell.length_b   1.000
_cell.length_c   1.000
_cell.angle_alpha   90.00
_cell.angle_beta   90.00
_cell.angle_gamma   90.00
#
_symmetry.space_group_name_H-M   'P 1'
#
loop_
_entity.id
_entity.type
_entity.pdbx_description
1 polymer ?
#
loop_
_entity_poly.entity_id
_entity_poly.type
_entity_poly.pdbx_seq_one_letter_code
_entity_poly.pdbx_strand_id
1 'polypeptide(L)' 'SVWGKELLPLGKPFLQVSYLHSQGEQAFWADGRKASGVKAIAEIMNRGGICGIPTDTVYTLVAACKFPDSVERA' A
#
# COMPACT_ATOMS: atom_id res chain seq x y z
N SER A 1 30.29 -22.23 23.23
CA SER A 1 29.71 -20.88 23.33
C SER A 1 29.19 -20.42 21.98
N VAL A 2 27.89 -20.17 21.86
CA VAL A 2 27.32 -19.42 20.74
C VAL A 2 26.45 -18.33 21.37
N TRP A 3 27.00 -17.11 21.37
CA TRP A 3 26.37 -15.89 21.82
C TRP A 3 25.52 -15.33 20.67
N GLY A 4 24.29 -14.88 20.92
CA GLY A 4 23.58 -13.98 20.00
C GLY A 4 22.32 -14.51 19.31
N LYS A 5 21.55 -15.43 19.92
CA LYS A 5 20.17 -15.67 19.47
C LYS A 5 19.18 -15.26 20.56
N GLU A 6 18.68 -14.03 20.47
CA GLU A 6 17.39 -13.70 21.06
C GLU A 6 16.31 -14.47 20.29
N LEU A 7 15.89 -15.60 20.87
CA LEU A 7 14.74 -16.35 20.40
C LEU A 7 13.48 -15.68 20.94
N LEU A 8 12.92 -14.74 20.16
CA LEU A 8 11.57 -14.27 20.41
C LEU A 8 10.59 -15.41 20.07
N PRO A 9 9.64 -15.76 20.94
CA PRO A 9 8.72 -16.87 20.72
C PRO A 9 7.69 -16.44 19.68
N LEU A 10 8.04 -16.58 18.41
CA LEU A 10 7.13 -16.42 17.31
C LEU A 10 6.26 -17.68 17.31
N GLY A 11 4.98 -17.52 17.63
CA GLY A 11 3.96 -18.53 17.34
C GLY A 11 3.94 -18.89 15.85
N LYS A 12 2.84 -19.44 15.34
CA LYS A 12 2.76 -19.75 13.90
C LYS A 12 3.08 -18.49 13.09
N PRO A 13 4.13 -18.50 12.23
CA PRO A 13 4.53 -17.32 11.49
C PRO A 13 3.36 -16.88 10.62
N PHE A 14 2.96 -15.61 10.75
CA PHE A 14 1.89 -15.04 9.94
C PHE A 14 2.26 -15.04 8.44
N LEU A 15 3.56 -15.01 8.12
CA LEU A 15 4.07 -15.15 6.77
C LEU A 15 5.43 -15.84 6.79
N GLN A 16 5.56 -16.94 6.05
CA GLN A 16 6.82 -17.67 5.93
C GLN A 16 7.61 -17.12 4.74
N VAL A 17 8.73 -16.44 5.02
CA VAL A 17 9.58 -15.77 4.02
C VAL A 17 10.08 -16.72 2.92
N SER A 18 10.18 -18.02 3.19
CA SER A 18 10.53 -19.03 2.16
C SER A 18 9.47 -19.19 1.07
N TYR A 19 8.20 -18.82 1.33
CA TYR A 19 7.14 -18.81 0.32
C TYR A 19 7.26 -17.62 -0.64
N LEU A 20 7.86 -16.51 -0.22
CA LEU A 20 8.13 -15.36 -1.08
C LEU A 20 9.25 -15.65 -2.10
N HIS A 21 10.19 -16.53 -1.77
CA HIS A 21 11.33 -16.83 -2.64
C HIS A 21 10.98 -17.73 -3.83
N SER A 22 9.84 -18.44 -3.81
CA SER A 22 9.38 -19.29 -4.92
C SER A 22 8.54 -18.56 -5.97
N GLN A 23 8.18 -17.30 -5.71
CA GLN A 23 7.41 -16.43 -6.60
C GLN A 23 8.36 -15.39 -7.20
N GLY A 24 9.13 -15.80 -8.23
CA GLY A 24 9.99 -14.89 -8.98
C GLY A 24 9.20 -13.71 -9.56
N GLU A 25 9.81 -12.52 -9.56
CA GLU A 25 9.42 -11.25 -10.22
C GLU A 25 7.92 -10.87 -10.30
N GLN A 26 7.04 -11.44 -9.47
CA GLN A 26 5.70 -10.90 -9.32
C GLN A 26 5.77 -9.73 -8.36
N ALA A 27 5.66 -8.52 -8.91
CA ALA A 27 5.43 -7.32 -8.12
C ALA A 27 4.33 -7.59 -7.09
N PHE A 28 4.46 -7.02 -5.89
CA PHE A 28 3.54 -7.20 -4.76
C PHE A 28 2.18 -6.59 -5.09
N TRP A 29 1.40 -7.26 -5.95
CA TRP A 29 0.04 -6.91 -6.24
C TRP A 29 -0.79 -7.39 -5.05
N ALA A 30 -1.24 -6.44 -4.22
CA ALA A 30 -2.36 -6.73 -3.34
C ALA A 30 -3.50 -7.23 -4.24
N ASP A 31 -4.08 -8.39 -3.91
CA ASP A 31 -5.31 -8.87 -4.55
C ASP A 31 -6.28 -7.67 -4.62
N GLY A 32 -6.78 -7.35 -5.81
CA GLY A 32 -7.68 -6.20 -6.00
C GLY A 32 -8.90 -6.23 -5.08
N ARG A 33 -9.27 -7.42 -4.57
CA ARG A 33 -10.32 -7.63 -3.56
C ARG A 33 -9.89 -7.27 -2.13
N LYS A 34 -8.59 -7.27 -1.83
CA LYS A 34 -7.97 -6.88 -0.54
C LYS A 34 -7.47 -5.44 -0.52
N ALA A 35 -7.46 -4.75 -1.67
CA ALA A 35 -7.10 -3.33 -1.79
C ALA A 35 -8.23 -2.39 -1.33
N SER A 36 -8.84 -2.64 -0.16
CA SER A 36 -9.94 -1.84 0.39
C SER A 36 -9.57 -0.36 0.55
N GLY A 37 -8.30 -0.06 0.86
CA GLY A 37 -7.80 1.31 0.90
C GLY A 37 -7.82 2.02 -0.45
N VAL A 38 -7.42 1.33 -1.53
CA VAL A 38 -7.48 1.89 -2.90
C VAL A 38 -8.94 2.13 -3.31
N LYS A 39 -9.85 1.21 -2.94
CA LYS A 39 -11.29 1.41 -3.15
C LYS A 39 -11.81 2.65 -2.41
N ALA A 40 -11.43 2.85 -1.15
CA ALA A 40 -11.83 4.02 -0.38
C ALA A 40 -11.30 5.33 -0.99
N ILE A 41 -10.05 5.34 -1.45
CA ILE A 41 -9.45 6.48 -2.16
C ILE A 41 -10.25 6.77 -3.45
N ALA A 42 -10.58 5.74 -4.22
CA ALA A 42 -11.39 5.90 -5.42
C ALA A 42 -12.78 6.47 -5.13
N GLU A 43 -13.42 6.09 -4.03
CA GLU A 43 -14.70 6.66 -3.59
C GLU A 43 -14.57 8.15 -3.21
N ILE A 44 -13.49 8.53 -2.53
CA ILE A 44 -13.19 9.94 -2.20
C ILE A 44 -12.97 10.76 -3.48
N MET A 45 -12.11 10.28 -4.38
CA MET A 45 -11.81 10.96 -5.65
C MET A 45 -13.06 11.06 -6.54
N ASN A 46 -13.94 10.06 -6.52
CA ASN A 46 -15.20 10.07 -7.27
C ASN A 46 -16.24 11.05 -6.73
N ARG A 47 -16.06 11.57 -5.52
CA ARG A 47 -16.89 12.62 -4.90
C ARG A 47 -16.25 14.01 -4.99
N GLY A 48 -15.16 14.17 -5.73
CA GLY A 48 -14.42 15.43 -5.84
C GLY A 48 -13.46 15.69 -4.68
N GLY A 49 -13.14 14.68 -3.87
CA GLY A 49 -12.13 14.80 -2.82
C GLY A 49 -10.70 14.85 -3.37
N ILE A 50 -9.80 15.45 -2.59
CA ILE A 50 -8.36 15.47 -2.82
C ILE A 50 -7.71 14.43 -1.90
N CYS A 51 -6.73 13.70 -2.41
CA CYS A 51 -6.00 12.67 -1.64
C CYS A 51 -4.50 12.92 -1.69
N GLY A 52 -3.80 12.62 -0.59
CA GLY A 52 -2.34 12.51 -0.58
C GLY A 52 -1.92 11.10 -0.98
N ILE A 53 -1.16 10.96 -2.06
CA ILE A 53 -0.64 9.69 -2.56
C ILE A 53 0.87 9.65 -2.35
N PRO A 54 1.42 8.63 -1.68
CA PRO A 54 2.86 8.48 -1.53
C PRO A 54 3.51 8.19 -2.89
N THR A 55 4.63 8.85 -3.16
CA THR A 55 5.55 8.54 -4.26
C THR A 55 6.93 8.25 -3.69
N ASP A 56 7.88 7.84 -4.54
CA ASP A 56 9.25 7.47 -4.12
C ASP A 56 9.99 8.58 -3.36
N THR A 57 9.61 9.84 -3.55
CA THR A 57 10.34 11.00 -3.00
C THR A 57 9.47 11.93 -2.16
N VAL A 58 8.18 12.04 -2.48
CA VAL A 58 7.27 12.99 -1.81
C VAL A 58 5.86 12.41 -1.72
N TYR A 59 5.04 13.00 -0.87
CA TYR A 59 3.59 12.84 -1.00
C TYR A 59 3.07 13.84 -2.03
N THR A 60 2.23 13.38 -2.95
CA THR A 60 1.59 14.23 -3.96
C THR A 60 0.12 14.37 -3.65
N LEU A 61 -0.41 15.60 -3.72
CA LEU A 61 -1.84 15.84 -3.69
C LEU A 61 -2.42 15.55 -5.08
N VAL A 62 -3.49 14.76 -5.11
CA VAL A 62 -4.17 14.37 -6.34
C VAL A 62 -5.66 14.67 -6.26
N ALA A 63 -6.21 15.14 -7.37
CA ALA A 63 -7.64 15.29 -7.61
C ALA A 63 -8.03 14.59 -8.91
N ALA A 64 -9.29 14.18 -9.04
CA ALA A 64 -9.78 13.63 -10.30
C ALA A 64 -10.08 14.77 -11.28
N CYS A 65 -9.55 14.68 -12.51
CA CYS A 65 -9.66 15.73 -13.53
C CYS A 65 -11.09 16.11 -13.93
N LYS A 66 -12.07 15.24 -13.66
CA LYS A 66 -13.50 15.54 -13.89
C LYS A 66 -14.09 16.56 -12.90
N PHE A 67 -13.34 16.94 -11.87
CA PHE A 67 -13.70 17.96 -10.88
C PHE A 67 -12.71 19.14 -10.95
N PRO A 68 -12.93 20.13 -11.83
CA PRO A 68 -11.98 21.24 -12.03
C PRO A 68 -11.72 22.04 -10.76
N ASP A 69 -12.75 22.33 -9.95
CA ASP A 69 -12.60 23.03 -8.66
C ASP A 69 -11.65 22.31 -7.70
N SER A 70 -11.67 20.98 -7.71
CA SER A 70 -10.78 20.16 -6.87
C SER A 70 -9.36 20.15 -7.42
N VAL A 71 -9.19 20.26 -8.74
CA VAL A 71 -7.87 20.35 -9.39
C VAL A 71 -7.21 21.69 -9.09
N GLU A 72 -7.96 22.79 -9.14
CA GLU A 72 -7.44 24.13 -8.82
C GLU A 72 -6.99 24.26 -7.36
N ARG A 73 -7.51 23.40 -6.48
CA ARG A 73 -7.25 23.41 -5.04
C ARG A 73 -6.24 22.34 -4.58
N ALA A 74 -5.83 21.43 -5.47
CA ALA A 74 -4.93 20.33 -5.17
C ALA A 74 -3.47 20.75 -5.19
#